data_AF-A0A1Q7P8X7-F1
#
_entry.id   AF-A0A1Q7P8X7-F1
#
_cell.length_a   1.000
_cell.length_b   1.000
_cell.length_c   1.000
_cell.angle_alpha   90.00
_cell.angle_beta   90.00
_cell.angle_gamma   90.00
#
_symmetry.space_group_name_H-M   'P 1'
#
loop_
_entity.id
_entity.type
_entity.pdbx_description
1 polymer ?
#
loop_
_entity_poly.entity_id
_entity_poly.type
_entity_poly.pdbx_seq_one_letter_code
_entity_poly.pdbx_strand_id
1 'polypeptide(L)'
;MRHKDGVRGFTEREYRYLMERSLARIAFVCEDSQPHIVPVIYEFDGRYLYLSGWNLQYSPRFQDLDEEKITLLVDDLESANRLIPRGIEVTGLVETKAKDDKIYLRITPVGKTSWGL
;
A
#
# COMPACT_ATOMS: atom_id res chain seq x y z
N MET A 1 -24.02 5.19 3.01
CA MET A 1 -24.48 5.53 1.64
C MET A 1 -23.61 4.76 0.64
N ARG A 2 -24.18 3.80 -0.08
CA ARG A 2 -23.65 3.24 -1.34
C ARG A 2 -24.22 4.12 -2.48
N HIS A 3 -23.66 4.36 -3.67
CA HIS A 3 -22.64 3.77 -4.54
C HIS A 3 -22.20 4.89 -5.51
N LYS A 4 -21.00 4.82 -6.09
CA LYS A 4 -20.78 5.06 -7.53
C LYS A 4 -19.39 4.54 -7.92
N ASP A 5 -19.38 3.68 -8.93
CA ASP A 5 -18.23 2.98 -9.49
C ASP A 5 -17.18 3.95 -10.07
N GLY A 6 -16.37 4.55 -9.21
CA GLY A 6 -14.99 4.85 -9.54
C GLY A 6 -14.21 3.54 -9.39
N VAL A 7 -13.39 3.21 -10.39
CA VAL A 7 -12.68 1.93 -10.54
C VAL A 7 -12.43 1.22 -9.20
N ARG A 8 -13.30 0.25 -8.89
CA ARG A 8 -13.24 -0.67 -7.74
C ARG A 8 -12.91 -0.03 -6.38
N GLY A 9 -13.56 1.08 -6.04
CA GLY A 9 -13.62 1.61 -4.68
C GLY A 9 -12.75 2.84 -4.43
N PHE A 10 -11.96 3.29 -5.41
CA PHE A 10 -11.24 4.56 -5.37
C PHE A 10 -11.95 5.64 -6.20
N THR A 11 -11.90 6.88 -5.72
CA THR A 11 -12.27 8.04 -6.55
C THR A 11 -11.19 8.26 -7.62
N GLU A 12 -11.52 9.00 -8.67
CA GLU A 12 -10.57 9.30 -9.74
C GLU A 12 -9.31 10.02 -9.25
N ARG A 13 -9.44 10.92 -8.25
CA ARG A 13 -8.29 11.64 -7.68
C ARG A 13 -7.37 10.70 -6.91
N GLU A 14 -7.94 9.82 -6.09
CA GLU A 14 -7.18 8.79 -5.35
C GLU A 14 -6.52 7.79 -6.30
N TYR A 15 -7.23 7.35 -7.33
CA TYR A 15 -6.71 6.45 -8.35
C TYR A 15 -5.47 7.04 -9.01
N ARG A 16 -5.55 8.28 -9.52
CA ARG A 16 -4.40 8.96 -10.14
C ARG A 16 -3.27 9.15 -9.15
N TYR A 17 -3.58 9.56 -7.92
CA TYR A 17 -2.57 9.73 -6.88
C TYR A 17 -1.79 8.44 -6.60
N LEU A 18 -2.48 7.30 -6.51
CA LEU A 18 -1.86 5.99 -6.34
C LEU A 18 -1.07 5.52 -7.57
N MET A 19 -1.49 5.90 -8.78
CA MET A 19 -0.77 5.57 -10.02
C MET A 19 0.49 6.42 -10.22
N GLU A 20 0.48 7.68 -9.78
CA GLU A 20 1.56 8.66 -9.99
C GLU A 20 2.63 8.62 -8.89
N ARG A 21 2.39 7.88 -7.81
CA ARG A 21 3.33 7.76 -6.68
C ARG A 21 3.84 6.33 -6.59
N SER A 22 5.09 6.20 -6.18
CA SER A 22 5.74 4.92 -6.00
C SER A 22 6.28 4.71 -4.59
N LEU A 23 6.34 5.76 -3.75
CA LEU A 23 6.79 5.67 -2.36
C LEU A 23 5.60 5.54 -1.41
N ALA A 24 5.69 4.59 -0.48
CA ALA A 24 4.73 4.39 0.57
C ALA A 24 5.42 3.98 1.88
N ARG A 25 4.63 3.85 2.94
CA ARG A 25 5.03 3.28 4.24
C ARG A 25 4.07 2.15 4.55
N ILE A 26 4.58 0.95 4.82
CA ILE A 26 3.75 -0.19 5.22
C ILE A 26 3.92 -0.43 6.72
N ALA A 27 2.79 -0.64 7.39
CA ALA A 27 2.72 -0.98 8.79
C ALA A 27 2.12 -2.38 8.97
N PHE A 28 2.77 -3.14 9.84
CA PHE A 28 2.35 -4.47 10.31
C PHE A 28 2.23 -4.45 11.83
N VAL A 29 1.47 -5.39 12.38
CA VAL A 29 1.51 -5.68 13.83
C VAL A 29 2.41 -6.91 14.02
N CYS A 30 3.44 -6.78 14.84
CA CYS A 30 4.33 -7.89 15.21
C CYS A 30 3.67 -8.80 16.26
N GLU A 31 4.25 -9.98 16.51
CA GLU A 31 3.73 -10.97 17.47
C GLU A 31 3.61 -10.41 18.90
N ASP A 32 4.50 -9.50 19.27
CA ASP A 32 4.50 -8.77 20.56
C ASP A 32 3.48 -7.63 20.60
N SER A 33 2.60 -7.52 19.60
CA SER A 33 1.63 -6.43 19.39
C SER A 33 2.25 -5.05 19.14
N GLN A 34 3.57 -4.96 18.94
CA GLN A 34 4.23 -3.72 18.55
C GLN A 34 4.00 -3.46 17.05
N PRO A 35 3.49 -2.29 16.64
CA PRO A 35 3.48 -1.92 15.23
C PRO A 35 4.90 -1.73 14.70
N HIS A 36 5.17 -2.29 13.52
CA HIS A 36 6.41 -2.07 12.78
C HIS A 36 6.10 -1.40 11.44
N ILE A 37 6.75 -0.26 11.16
CA ILE A 37 6.54 0.53 9.96
C ILE A 37 7.85 0.70 9.17
N VAL A 38 7.80 0.48 7.86
CA VAL A 38 8.95 0.63 6.97
C VAL A 38 8.57 1.31 5.65
N PRO A 39 9.47 2.11 5.05
CA PRO A 39 9.25 2.66 3.72
C PRO A 39 9.36 1.56 2.65
N VAL A 40 8.51 1.63 1.64
CA VAL A 40 8.48 0.68 0.52
C VAL A 40 8.25 1.39 -0.81
N ILE A 41 8.74 0.77 -1.88
CA ILE A 41 8.31 1.10 -3.23
C ILE A 41 7.13 0.20 -3.60
N TYR A 42 6.12 0.78 -4.25
CA TYR A 42 4.94 0.06 -4.70
C TYR A 42 4.56 0.38 -6.14
N GLU A 43 3.78 -0.52 -6.71
CA GLU A 43 3.03 -0.33 -7.95
C GLU A 43 1.54 -0.54 -7.67
N PHE A 44 0.68 0.12 -8.46
CA PHE A 44 -0.77 -0.03 -8.39
C PHE A 44 -1.32 -0.32 -9.79
N ASP A 45 -2.19 -1.32 -9.91
CA ASP A 45 -2.82 -1.69 -11.20
C ASP A 45 -4.29 -1.25 -11.31
N GLY A 46 -4.76 -0.43 -10.36
CA GLY A 46 -6.16 -0.06 -10.23
C GLY A 46 -7.01 -0.98 -9.36
N ARG A 47 -6.44 -2.10 -8.88
CA ARG A 47 -7.13 -3.07 -8.02
C ARG A 47 -6.27 -3.50 -6.84
N TYR A 48 -5.02 -3.83 -7.07
CA TYR A 48 -4.08 -4.35 -6.09
C TYR A 48 -2.86 -3.44 -6.02
N LEU A 49 -2.26 -3.36 -4.84
CA LEU A 49 -0.94 -2.76 -4.66
C LEU A 49 0.09 -3.87 -4.62
N TYR A 50 1.23 -3.65 -5.26
CA TYR A 50 2.31 -4.62 -5.37
C TYR A 50 3.56 -4.04 -4.75
N LEU A 51 4.18 -4.80 -3.84
CA LEU A 51 5.51 -4.48 -3.33
C LEU A 51 6.48 -5.48 -3.93
N SER A 52 7.51 -4.98 -4.58
CA SER A 52 8.63 -5.78 -5.10
C SER A 52 9.95 -5.16 -4.62
N GLY A 53 11.04 -5.92 -4.67
CA GLY A 53 12.33 -5.40 -4.27
C GLY A 53 13.28 -6.49 -3.81
N TRP A 54 14.58 -6.20 -3.91
CA TRP A 54 15.63 -7.15 -3.58
C TRP A 54 15.64 -7.54 -2.08
N ASN A 55 15.10 -6.69 -1.21
CA ASN A 55 15.03 -6.95 0.22
C ASN A 55 13.93 -7.96 0.62
N LEU A 56 12.87 -8.12 -0.19
CA LEU A 56 11.74 -8.98 0.18
C LEU A 56 12.16 -10.44 0.32
N GLN A 57 12.94 -10.94 -0.64
CA GLN A 57 13.40 -12.34 -0.67
C GLN A 57 14.27 -12.73 0.54
N TYR A 58 14.93 -11.79 1.21
CA TYR A 58 15.79 -12.06 2.36
C TYR A 58 15.17 -11.74 3.71
N SER A 59 13.95 -11.20 3.73
CA SER A 59 13.23 -10.91 4.96
C SER A 59 12.31 -12.08 5.29
N PRO A 60 12.55 -12.85 6.37
CA PRO A 60 11.65 -13.91 6.79
C PRO A 60 10.22 -13.41 7.03
N ARG A 61 10.07 -12.14 7.42
CA ARG A 61 8.76 -11.50 7.64
C ARG A 61 7.88 -11.44 6.39
N PHE A 62 8.49 -11.46 5.20
CA PHE A 62 7.78 -11.37 3.91
C PHE A 62 7.72 -12.71 3.19
N GLN A 63 8.25 -13.76 3.81
CA GLN A 63 8.09 -15.13 3.34
C GLN A 63 6.74 -15.65 3.85
N ASP A 64 6.01 -16.33 2.97
CA ASP A 64 4.81 -17.10 3.32
C ASP A 64 3.65 -16.32 3.97
N LEU A 65 3.45 -15.05 3.58
CA LEU A 65 2.28 -14.28 4.01
C LEU A 65 1.02 -14.79 3.31
N ASP A 66 -0.02 -15.05 4.11
CA ASP A 66 -1.34 -15.47 3.64
C ASP A 66 -2.42 -14.63 4.32
N GLU A 67 -3.06 -13.76 3.54
CA GLU A 67 -4.12 -12.82 3.97
C GLU A 67 -3.81 -12.06 5.27
N GLU A 68 -2.55 -11.64 5.49
CA GLU A 68 -2.18 -10.90 6.69
C GLU A 68 -2.68 -9.45 6.65
N LYS A 69 -3.15 -8.94 7.79
CA LYS A 69 -3.63 -7.55 7.89
C LYS A 69 -2.48 -6.56 7.88
N ILE A 70 -2.59 -5.55 7.02
CA ILE A 70 -1.63 -4.43 6.93
C ILE A 70 -2.34 -3.10 6.82
N THR A 71 -1.57 -2.04 7.04
CA THR A 71 -1.91 -0.67 6.62
C THR A 71 -0.80 -0.14 5.72
N LEU A 72 -1.15 0.38 4.55
CA LEU A 72 -0.24 1.10 3.66
C LEU A 72 -0.61 2.58 3.65
N LEU A 73 0.38 3.44 3.89
CA LEU A 73 0.26 4.88 3.80
C LEU A 73 1.04 5.38 2.58
N VAL A 74 0.34 6.04 1.65
CA VAL A 74 0.94 6.81 0.57
C VAL A 74 0.76 8.28 0.91
N ASP A 75 1.84 8.98 1.21
CA ASP A 75 1.80 10.39 1.57
C ASP A 75 2.97 11.17 0.95
N ASP A 76 2.69 12.42 0.65
CA ASP A 76 3.65 13.42 0.24
C ASP A 76 3.21 14.81 0.73
N LEU A 77 4.00 15.82 0.37
CA LEU A 77 3.61 17.21 0.52
C LEU A 77 2.97 17.69 -0.79
N GLU A 78 2.04 18.64 -0.71
CA GLU A 78 1.46 19.30 -1.90
C GLU A 78 2.57 19.79 -2.84
N SER A 79 3.59 20.45 -2.28
CA SER A 79 4.81 20.86 -2.99
C SER A 79 5.95 21.16 -2.01
N ALA A 80 7.17 21.32 -2.52
CA ALA A 80 8.35 21.68 -1.70
C ALA A 80 8.21 23.02 -0.95
N ASN A 81 7.38 23.94 -1.47
CA ASN A 81 7.12 25.25 -0.87
C ASN A 81 5.76 25.35 -0.15
N ARG A 82 4.96 24.27 -0.15
CA ARG A 82 3.70 24.19 0.59
C ARG A 82 3.67 22.91 1.40
N LEU A 83 3.99 23.07 2.69
CA LEU A 83 4.07 21.97 3.67
C LEU A 83 2.68 21.52 4.13
N ILE A 84 1.81 21.21 3.17
CA ILE A 84 0.47 20.67 3.41
C ILE A 84 0.54 19.18 3.17
N PRO A 85 0.39 18.33 4.21
CA PRO A 85 0.36 16.89 4.03
C PRO A 85 -0.88 16.48 3.24
N ARG A 86 -0.69 15.58 2.28
CA ARG A 86 -1.79 14.88 1.61
C ARG A 86 -1.43 13.42 1.47
N GLY A 87 -2.43 12.58 1.33
CA GLY A 87 -2.19 11.16 1.22
C GLY A 87 -3.44 10.32 1.31
N ILE A 88 -3.21 9.02 1.25
CA ILE A 88 -4.20 7.98 1.38
C ILE A 88 -3.65 6.84 2.23
N GLU A 89 -4.42 6.49 3.25
CA GLU A 89 -4.27 5.25 3.99
C GLU A 89 -5.11 4.17 3.31
N VAL A 90 -4.53 2.99 3.10
CA VAL A 90 -5.19 1.78 2.61
C VAL A 90 -4.98 0.66 3.63
N THR A 91 -6.06 0.18 4.23
CA THR A 91 -6.04 -1.05 5.02
C THR A 91 -6.32 -2.23 4.10
N GLY A 92 -5.64 -3.35 4.31
CA GLY A 92 -5.72 -4.46 3.38
C GLY A 92 -5.22 -5.79 3.91
N LEU A 93 -5.33 -6.79 3.04
CA LEU A 93 -4.77 -8.12 3.24
C LEU A 93 -3.58 -8.29 2.30
N VAL A 94 -2.44 -8.73 2.82
CA VAL A 94 -1.23 -8.98 2.05
C VAL A 94 -0.98 -10.48 1.89
N GLU A 95 -0.57 -10.86 0.70
CA GLU A 95 -0.16 -12.22 0.37
C GLU A 95 1.22 -12.20 -0.31
N THR A 96 2.07 -13.15 0.04
CA THR A 96 3.32 -13.39 -0.70
C THR A 96 3.01 -14.18 -1.97
N LYS A 97 3.51 -13.69 -3.11
CA LYS A 97 3.36 -14.32 -4.43
C LYS A 97 4.72 -14.50 -5.07
N ALA A 98 4.81 -15.43 -6.02
CA ALA A 98 6.02 -15.70 -6.79
C ALA A 98 5.76 -15.57 -8.29
N LYS A 99 6.74 -15.04 -9.02
CA LYS A 99 6.78 -14.99 -10.49
C LYS A 99 8.24 -15.00 -10.94
N ASP A 100 8.60 -15.88 -11.88
CA ASP A 100 9.95 -15.98 -12.44
C ASP A 100 11.05 -16.06 -11.35
N ASP A 101 10.85 -16.92 -10.35
CA ASP A 101 11.72 -17.11 -9.16
C ASP A 101 11.91 -15.88 -8.26
N LYS A 102 11.11 -14.83 -8.46
CA LYS A 102 11.09 -13.64 -7.60
C LYS A 102 9.80 -13.56 -6.82
N ILE A 103 9.92 -13.24 -5.53
CA ILE A 103 8.75 -12.98 -4.70
C ILE A 103 8.33 -11.51 -4.78
N TYR A 104 7.04 -11.28 -4.66
CA TYR A 104 6.44 -9.97 -4.49
C TYR A 104 5.26 -10.08 -3.53
N LEU A 105 4.93 -8.98 -2.86
CA LEU A 105 3.73 -8.91 -2.03
C LEU A 105 2.59 -8.34 -2.85
N ARG A 106 1.43 -8.98 -2.79
CA ARG A 106 0.18 -8.44 -3.34
C ARG A 106 -0.71 -8.03 -2.19
N ILE A 107 -1.14 -6.77 -2.20
CA ILE A 107 -2.04 -6.19 -1.22
C ILE A 107 -3.42 -6.03 -1.85
N THR A 108 -4.42 -6.62 -1.22
CA THR A 108 -5.83 -6.42 -1.54
C THR A 108 -6.40 -5.31 -0.65
N PRO A 109 -6.79 -4.15 -1.21
CA PRO A 109 -7.46 -3.10 -0.45
C PRO A 109 -8.77 -3.59 0.16
N VAL A 110 -8.98 -3.31 1.44
CA VAL A 110 -10.21 -3.58 2.19
C VAL A 110 -10.90 -2.28 2.59
N GLY A 111 -10.12 -1.29 3.02
CA GLY A 111 -10.60 0.03 3.42
C GLY A 111 -9.63 1.13 3.00
N LYS A 112 -10.12 2.37 3.00
CA LYS A 112 -9.30 3.54 2.72
C LYS A 112 -9.79 4.80 3.41
N THR A 113 -8.85 5.70 3.69
CA THR A 113 -9.11 7.07 4.15
C THR A 113 -8.13 8.01 3.45
N SER A 114 -8.61 9.09 2.85
CA SER A 114 -7.76 10.06 2.14
C SER A 114 -7.91 11.47 2.70
N TRP A 115 -6.87 12.28 2.61
CA TRP A 115 -6.88 13.69 3.00
C TRP A 115 -6.03 14.51 2.02
N GLY A 116 -6.48 15.73 1.73
CA GLY A 116 -5.78 16.62 0.78
C GLY A 116 -5.73 16.11 -0.67
N LEU A 117 -6.44 15.01 -0.97
CA LEU A 117 -6.58 14.40 -2.30
C LEU A 117 -7.90 14.74 -2.98
#